data_AF-S4PB72-F1
#
_entry.id   AF-S4PB72-F1
#
_cell.length_a   1.000
_cell.length_b   1.000
_cell.length_c   1.000
_cell.angle_alpha   90.00
_cell.angle_beta   90.00
_cell.angle_gamma   90.00
#
_symmetry.space_group_name_H-M   'P 1'
#
loop_
_entity.id
_entity.type
_entity.pdbx_description
1 polymer ?
#
loop_
_entity_poly.entity_id
_entity_poly.type
_entity_poly.pdbx_seq_one_letter_code
_entity_poly.pdbx_strand_id
1 'polypeptide(L)'
;MKGMVADPEECDMEELTKLKDIPNSLAVFCLATYGEGDPTDNAMDFIEWLKNEPDLTGLNYAVFGLGNKTYEHYNAVAIYVDKRMEELGATRVYELGLGDDDANIEDDFITWKDKFWPSVCEKYNIESTGEEELTRQFRLVSHAPEEFKPNEIFTGEIARLHSLQNQRPPFDAKNPFLAQIVVNRELHKGGDRSCLHVELNISDSNMRYEAGDHVAVYPINNSNLVDRLGQLTGADLDEVFSLINTDQESTKKHPFPCPTSYRTALSHYVEITAMPRTHILRELVEYCSDEEDKKKLLLMATNSQEGKALYQSFVVDACRNIVHILEDIKSCKPQLDHLCELLPRLQPRYYSISSSPKLYPETIHVTAVVVKYKTPTGRINKGVTTTWLAENIPEPDKPFPRVPVYIRKSQFRLPLQSQTPILMVGPGTGLAPFRGFLQERAYARAQGRPVGDTVLYFGCRHRDQDYIYQEELEEFERNGDVTLNVAFSRDQSHKIYVTHLLEKNLDQIWDIIGKRNGHFYICGDAKNMAVDVRNIVIKAIQEIGGRTETEAAQFLKKLESMKKYSADVWS
;
A
#
# COMPACT_ATOMS: atom_id res chain seq x y z
N MET A 1 -24.00 17.36 15.91
CA MET A 1 -24.38 16.21 15.06
C MET A 1 -23.75 14.95 15.63
N LYS A 2 -24.41 13.79 15.58
CA LYS A 2 -23.79 12.51 15.97
C LYS A 2 -23.12 11.91 14.72
N GLY A 3 -21.83 11.64 14.79
CA GLY A 3 -21.08 10.99 13.71
C GLY A 3 -21.12 9.47 13.87
N MET A 4 -21.23 8.74 12.76
CA MET A 4 -21.02 7.30 12.69
C MET A 4 -20.04 7.02 11.54
N VAL A 5 -19.08 6.13 11.79
CA VAL A 5 -18.17 5.63 10.75
C VAL A 5 -18.72 4.30 10.24
N ALA A 6 -18.86 4.18 8.93
CA ALA A 6 -19.32 2.96 8.27
C ALA A 6 -18.24 2.48 7.28
N ASP A 7 -17.96 1.19 7.28
CA ASP A 7 -17.22 0.53 6.21
C ASP A 7 -18.23 -0.01 5.20
N PRO A 8 -18.20 0.39 3.92
CA PRO A 8 -19.16 -0.08 2.92
C PRO A 8 -19.19 -1.59 2.72
N GLU A 9 -18.14 -2.33 3.11
CA GLU A 9 -18.12 -3.80 3.09
C GLU A 9 -18.88 -4.42 4.27
N GLU A 10 -18.97 -3.71 5.40
CA GLU A 10 -19.58 -4.21 6.64
C GLU A 10 -20.99 -3.66 6.87
N CYS A 11 -21.44 -2.72 6.03
CA CYS A 11 -22.75 -2.08 6.12
C CYS A 11 -23.58 -2.37 4.88
N ASP A 12 -24.90 -2.50 5.06
CA ASP A 12 -25.83 -2.56 3.94
C ASP A 12 -26.01 -1.16 3.34
N MET A 13 -25.34 -0.92 2.21
CA MET A 13 -25.35 0.39 1.56
C MET A 13 -26.71 0.75 0.94
N GLU A 14 -27.65 -0.21 0.81
CA GLU A 14 -29.03 0.08 0.42
C GLU A 14 -29.75 0.99 1.43
N GLU A 15 -29.32 0.96 2.69
CA GLU A 15 -29.88 1.80 3.75
C GLU A 15 -29.61 3.30 3.56
N LEU A 16 -28.68 3.69 2.69
CA LEU A 16 -28.47 5.10 2.30
C LEU A 16 -29.76 5.75 1.79
N THR A 17 -30.64 4.97 1.14
CA THR A 17 -31.95 5.45 0.64
C THR A 17 -32.89 5.89 1.77
N LYS A 18 -32.69 5.37 2.98
CA LYS A 18 -33.44 5.68 4.20
C LYS A 18 -32.85 6.87 4.96
N LEU A 19 -31.65 7.34 4.60
CA LEU A 19 -30.98 8.41 5.33
C LEU A 19 -31.81 9.72 5.34
N LYS A 20 -32.61 9.95 4.28
CA LYS A 20 -33.56 11.06 4.19
C LYS A 20 -34.61 11.12 5.31
N ASP A 21 -34.86 9.99 5.98
CA ASP A 21 -35.82 9.91 7.09
C ASP A 21 -35.22 10.45 8.40
N ILE A 22 -33.92 10.68 8.45
CA ILE A 22 -33.22 11.24 9.61
C ILE A 22 -33.09 12.76 9.43
N PRO A 23 -33.65 13.58 10.36
CA PRO A 23 -33.50 15.02 10.29
C PRO A 23 -32.03 15.46 10.32
N ASN A 24 -31.68 16.42 9.47
CA ASN A 24 -30.32 16.98 9.37
C ASN A 24 -29.22 15.93 9.10
N SER A 25 -29.55 14.87 8.35
CA SER A 25 -28.59 13.83 7.98
C SER A 25 -27.66 14.25 6.85
N LEU A 26 -26.41 13.79 6.90
CA LEU A 26 -25.37 13.98 5.89
C LEU A 26 -24.53 12.70 5.76
N ALA A 27 -24.29 12.24 4.53
CA ALA A 27 -23.33 11.19 4.24
C ALA A 27 -22.01 11.80 3.71
N VAL A 28 -20.86 11.43 4.28
CA VAL A 28 -19.55 11.86 3.80
C VAL A 28 -18.76 10.64 3.33
N PHE A 29 -18.28 10.68 2.09
CA PHE A 29 -17.53 9.59 1.47
C PHE A 29 -16.05 9.97 1.32
N CYS A 30 -15.17 9.25 2.01
CA CYS A 30 -13.71 9.36 1.84
C CYS A 30 -13.22 8.17 1.02
N LEU A 31 -13.02 8.35 -0.29
CA LEU A 31 -12.84 7.25 -1.24
C LEU A 31 -11.45 7.28 -1.87
N ALA A 32 -10.68 6.22 -1.65
CA ALA A 32 -9.41 6.03 -2.35
C ALA A 32 -9.61 5.37 -3.72
N THR A 33 -8.74 5.72 -4.66
CA THR A 33 -8.64 5.03 -5.97
C THR A 33 -7.45 4.09 -5.96
N TYR A 34 -7.63 2.88 -6.48
CA TYR A 34 -6.61 1.83 -6.50
C TYR A 34 -6.38 1.28 -7.91
N GLY A 35 -5.20 0.68 -8.15
CA GLY A 35 -4.88 -0.01 -9.40
C GLY A 35 -5.04 0.91 -10.61
N GLU A 36 -5.83 0.47 -11.59
CA GLU A 36 -6.08 1.18 -12.85
C GLU A 36 -7.39 1.99 -12.78
N GLY A 37 -7.60 2.73 -11.69
CA GLY A 37 -8.81 3.53 -11.49
C GLY A 37 -9.97 2.78 -10.84
N ASP A 38 -9.68 1.63 -10.23
CA ASP A 38 -10.65 0.77 -9.56
C ASP A 38 -10.94 1.25 -8.11
N PRO A 39 -12.13 0.93 -7.56
CA PRO A 39 -12.39 1.10 -6.14
C PRO A 39 -11.48 0.23 -5.27
N THR A 40 -11.32 0.64 -4.01
CA THR A 40 -10.73 -0.23 -2.98
C THR A 40 -11.58 -1.49 -2.80
N ASP A 41 -10.95 -2.58 -2.38
CA ASP A 41 -11.60 -3.90 -2.25
C ASP A 41 -12.89 -3.80 -1.40
N ASN A 42 -12.87 -3.04 -0.30
CA ASN A 42 -14.03 -2.84 0.59
C ASN A 42 -15.13 -1.91 0.04
N ALA A 43 -14.89 -1.22 -1.08
CA ALA A 43 -15.87 -0.34 -1.72
C ALA A 43 -16.47 -0.94 -3.00
N MET A 44 -16.01 -2.11 -3.44
CA MET A 44 -16.47 -2.72 -4.71
C MET A 44 -17.98 -2.92 -4.75
N ASP A 45 -18.57 -3.52 -3.72
CA ASP A 45 -20.01 -3.82 -3.67
C ASP A 45 -20.86 -2.55 -3.66
N PHE A 46 -20.40 -1.51 -2.95
CA PHE A 46 -21.03 -0.19 -2.95
C PHE A 46 -21.04 0.45 -4.34
N ILE A 47 -19.92 0.41 -5.06
CA ILE A 47 -19.83 0.93 -6.42
C ILE A 47 -20.72 0.13 -7.38
N GLU A 48 -20.81 -1.18 -7.22
CA GLU A 48 -21.69 -2.02 -8.03
C GLU A 48 -23.17 -1.71 -7.76
N TRP A 49 -23.54 -1.50 -6.50
CA TRP A 49 -24.88 -1.07 -6.12
C TRP A 49 -25.27 0.27 -6.76
N LEU A 50 -24.38 1.27 -6.78
CA LEU A 50 -24.64 2.56 -7.45
C LEU A 50 -24.87 2.44 -8.96
N LYS A 51 -24.32 1.40 -9.61
CA LYS A 51 -24.59 1.12 -11.03
C LYS A 51 -26.02 0.64 -11.27
N ASN A 52 -26.68 0.06 -10.26
CA ASN A 52 -28.07 -0.41 -10.34
C ASN A 52 -29.13 0.70 -10.21
N GLU A 53 -28.72 1.96 -10.22
CA GLU A 53 -29.61 3.14 -10.26
C GLU A 53 -30.58 3.27 -9.07
N PRO A 54 -30.09 3.24 -7.81
CA PRO A 54 -30.95 3.48 -6.65
C PRO A 54 -31.46 4.94 -6.63
N ASP A 55 -32.68 5.16 -6.13
CA ASP A 55 -33.21 6.51 -5.91
C ASP A 55 -32.62 7.11 -4.62
N LEU A 56 -31.81 8.16 -4.77
CA LEU A 56 -31.16 8.86 -3.68
C LEU A 56 -31.76 10.25 -3.42
N THR A 57 -32.97 10.50 -3.92
CA THR A 57 -33.69 11.74 -3.68
C THR A 57 -33.83 12.03 -2.18
N GLY A 58 -33.35 13.21 -1.77
CA GLY A 58 -33.38 13.66 -0.38
C GLY A 58 -32.12 13.32 0.44
N LEU A 59 -31.20 12.52 -0.10
CA LEU A 59 -29.88 12.30 0.49
C LEU A 59 -29.03 13.57 0.35
N ASN A 60 -28.44 14.05 1.44
CA ASN A 60 -27.39 15.08 1.39
C ASN A 60 -26.03 14.39 1.49
N TYR A 61 -25.07 14.76 0.64
CA TYR A 61 -23.75 14.12 0.63
C TYR A 61 -22.59 15.09 0.39
N ALA A 62 -21.38 14.63 0.72
CA ALA A 62 -20.12 15.22 0.30
C ALA A 62 -19.08 14.11 0.02
N VAL A 63 -18.12 14.37 -0.87
CA VAL A 63 -17.09 13.40 -1.25
C VAL A 63 -15.71 14.03 -1.13
N PHE A 64 -14.78 13.31 -0.53
CA PHE A 64 -13.35 13.60 -0.56
C PHE A 64 -12.61 12.40 -1.18
N GLY A 65 -11.94 12.63 -2.28
CA GLY A 65 -11.14 11.63 -2.97
C GLY A 65 -9.71 11.56 -2.45
N LEU A 66 -9.19 10.33 -2.33
CA LEU A 66 -7.79 10.05 -2.08
C LEU A 66 -7.17 9.46 -3.35
N GLY A 67 -6.42 10.28 -4.09
CA GLY A 67 -5.76 9.90 -5.33
C GLY A 67 -4.29 10.24 -5.33
N ASN A 68 -3.62 9.96 -6.44
CA ASN A 68 -2.22 10.28 -6.65
C ASN A 68 -2.01 10.63 -8.13
N LYS A 69 -1.47 11.82 -8.44
CA LYS A 69 -1.33 12.30 -9.83
C LYS A 69 -0.29 11.55 -10.67
N THR A 70 0.55 10.72 -10.05
CA THR A 70 1.47 9.83 -10.80
C THR A 70 0.72 8.70 -11.51
N TYR A 71 -0.51 8.39 -11.08
CA TYR A 71 -1.38 7.41 -11.71
C TYR A 71 -2.29 8.08 -12.75
N GLU A 72 -2.58 7.37 -13.82
CA GLU A 72 -3.43 7.86 -14.92
C GLU A 72 -4.85 8.19 -14.46
N HIS A 73 -5.39 7.38 -13.57
CA HIS A 73 -6.77 7.48 -13.09
C HIS A 73 -6.87 8.24 -11.77
N TYR A 74 -6.34 9.47 -11.74
CA TYR A 74 -6.36 10.34 -10.55
C TYR A 74 -7.79 10.54 -10.01
N ASN A 75 -8.03 10.09 -8.77
CA ASN A 75 -9.31 10.21 -8.05
C ASN A 75 -10.54 9.63 -8.77
N ALA A 76 -10.35 8.69 -9.71
CA ALA A 76 -11.40 8.20 -10.59
C ALA A 76 -12.66 7.70 -9.85
N VAL A 77 -12.48 7.03 -8.71
CA VAL A 77 -13.60 6.48 -7.92
C VAL A 77 -14.40 7.58 -7.23
N ALA A 78 -13.72 8.56 -6.63
CA ALA A 78 -14.39 9.68 -5.97
C ALA A 78 -15.13 10.57 -6.96
N ILE A 79 -14.50 10.84 -8.13
CA ILE A 79 -15.12 11.56 -9.25
C ILE A 79 -16.36 10.82 -9.75
N TYR A 80 -16.27 9.50 -9.89
CA TYR A 80 -17.41 8.66 -10.28
C TYR A 80 -18.54 8.74 -9.26
N VAL A 81 -18.26 8.53 -7.97
CA VAL A 81 -19.28 8.52 -6.92
C VAL A 81 -19.94 9.89 -6.77
N ASP A 82 -19.18 10.97 -6.73
CA ASP A 82 -19.72 12.33 -6.63
C ASP A 82 -20.68 12.62 -7.79
N LYS A 83 -20.25 12.36 -9.03
CA LYS A 83 -21.11 12.55 -10.20
C LYS A 83 -22.35 11.64 -10.16
N ARG A 84 -22.17 10.36 -9.83
CA ARG A 84 -23.25 9.37 -9.84
C ARG A 84 -24.30 9.66 -8.77
N MET A 85 -23.89 10.11 -7.58
CA MET A 85 -24.81 10.50 -6.51
C MET A 85 -25.75 11.63 -6.94
N GLU A 86 -25.21 12.66 -7.62
CA GLU A 86 -26.01 13.76 -8.17
C GLU A 86 -26.97 13.30 -9.28
N GLU A 87 -26.53 12.42 -10.19
CA GLU A 87 -27.38 11.82 -11.22
C GLU A 87 -28.55 11.02 -10.64
N LEU A 88 -28.37 10.42 -9.46
CA LEU A 88 -29.37 9.61 -8.74
C LEU A 88 -30.27 10.43 -7.80
N GLY A 89 -30.16 11.77 -7.80
CA GLY A 89 -31.05 12.67 -7.07
C GLY A 89 -30.54 13.13 -5.69
N ALA A 90 -29.33 12.74 -5.27
CA ALA A 90 -28.73 13.23 -4.04
C ALA A 90 -28.26 14.70 -4.19
N THR A 91 -28.26 15.43 -3.09
CA THR A 91 -27.84 16.85 -3.03
C THR A 91 -26.42 16.97 -2.48
N ARG A 92 -25.51 17.51 -3.29
CA ARG A 92 -24.14 17.82 -2.87
C ARG A 92 -24.14 19.00 -1.89
N VAL A 93 -23.54 18.83 -0.72
CA VAL A 93 -23.44 19.87 0.33
C VAL A 93 -22.19 20.73 0.20
N TYR A 94 -21.09 20.12 -0.24
CA TYR A 94 -19.83 20.82 -0.48
C TYR A 94 -19.11 20.21 -1.69
N GLU A 95 -18.24 20.98 -2.34
CA GLU A 95 -17.53 20.55 -3.54
C GLU A 95 -16.68 19.30 -3.32
N LEU A 96 -16.52 18.49 -4.37
CA LEU A 96 -15.66 17.31 -4.37
C LEU A 96 -14.22 17.71 -4.01
N GLY A 97 -13.68 17.10 -2.96
CA GLY A 97 -12.25 17.20 -2.65
C GLY A 97 -11.43 16.23 -3.49
N LEU A 98 -10.27 16.68 -3.99
CA LEU A 98 -9.35 15.87 -4.79
C LEU A 98 -7.97 15.87 -4.12
N GLY A 99 -7.74 14.94 -3.20
CA GLY A 99 -6.46 14.77 -2.52
C GLY A 99 -5.40 14.11 -3.41
N ASP A 100 -4.15 14.53 -3.24
CA ASP A 100 -2.98 14.07 -4.01
C ASP A 100 -1.85 13.55 -3.11
N ASP A 101 -1.69 12.23 -3.07
CA ASP A 101 -0.68 11.53 -2.29
C ASP A 101 0.75 11.67 -2.86
N ASP A 102 0.93 12.10 -4.13
CA ASP A 102 2.28 12.44 -4.64
C ASP A 102 2.83 13.73 -4.01
N ALA A 103 1.93 14.60 -3.56
CA ALA A 103 2.25 15.86 -2.93
C ALA A 103 2.03 15.80 -1.41
N ASN A 104 0.90 16.32 -0.93
CA ASN A 104 0.56 16.32 0.49
C ASN A 104 -0.94 16.22 0.67
N ILE A 105 -1.45 14.99 0.61
CA ILE A 105 -2.87 14.68 0.76
C ILE A 105 -3.45 15.15 2.10
N GLU A 106 -2.63 15.25 3.16
CA GLU A 106 -3.08 15.76 4.46
C GLU A 106 -3.42 17.26 4.35
N ASP A 107 -2.60 18.04 3.65
CA ASP A 107 -2.88 19.47 3.45
C ASP A 107 -4.12 19.68 2.56
N ASP A 108 -4.30 18.83 1.54
CA ASP A 108 -5.50 18.83 0.70
C ASP A 108 -6.76 18.54 1.55
N PHE A 109 -6.70 17.53 2.42
CA PHE A 109 -7.81 17.17 3.29
C PHE A 109 -8.12 18.27 4.30
N ILE A 110 -7.11 18.85 4.94
CA ILE A 110 -7.30 19.91 5.91
C ILE A 110 -7.91 21.15 5.23
N THR A 111 -7.39 21.54 4.07
CA THR A 111 -7.91 22.68 3.29
C THR A 111 -9.37 22.46 2.89
N TRP A 112 -9.73 21.23 2.50
CA TRP A 112 -11.10 20.85 2.19
C TRP A 112 -11.99 20.86 3.44
N LYS A 113 -11.55 20.23 4.53
CA LYS A 113 -12.27 20.14 5.82
C LYS A 113 -12.60 21.51 6.40
N ASP A 114 -11.66 22.45 6.35
CA ASP A 114 -11.79 23.79 6.93
C ASP A 114 -12.84 24.64 6.20
N LYS A 115 -13.17 24.30 4.95
CA LYS A 115 -14.27 24.92 4.17
C LYS A 115 -15.56 24.10 4.22
N PHE A 116 -15.43 22.77 4.28
CA PHE A 116 -16.55 21.83 4.38
C PHE A 116 -17.42 22.11 5.62
N TRP A 117 -16.83 22.21 6.82
CA TRP A 117 -17.60 22.40 8.04
C TRP A 117 -18.42 23.71 8.07
N PRO A 118 -17.87 24.87 7.67
CA PRO A 118 -18.67 26.08 7.47
C PRO A 118 -19.87 25.88 6.53
N SER A 119 -19.71 25.19 5.40
CA SER A 119 -20.82 24.89 4.48
C SER A 119 -21.88 24.00 5.11
N VAL A 120 -21.49 23.02 5.94
CA VAL A 120 -22.42 22.18 6.70
C VAL A 120 -23.17 23.00 7.75
N CYS A 121 -22.48 23.88 8.48
CA CYS A 121 -23.09 24.79 9.45
C CYS A 121 -24.15 25.70 8.79
N GLU A 122 -23.83 26.28 7.63
CA GLU A 122 -24.77 27.11 6.85
C GLU A 122 -25.98 26.29 6.39
N LYS A 123 -25.75 25.10 5.83
CA LYS A 123 -26.81 24.22 5.30
C LYS A 123 -27.83 23.81 6.36
N TYR A 124 -27.37 23.46 7.56
CA TYR A 124 -28.24 22.99 8.65
C TYR A 124 -28.56 24.06 9.68
N ASN A 125 -28.12 25.30 9.47
CA ASN A 125 -28.27 26.42 10.39
C ASN A 125 -27.78 26.07 11.82
N ILE A 126 -26.56 25.53 11.90
CA ILE A 126 -25.88 25.12 13.14
C ILE A 126 -24.78 26.12 13.46
N GLU A 127 -24.77 26.66 14.69
CA GLU A 127 -23.68 27.48 15.19
C GLU A 127 -22.53 26.59 15.69
N SER A 128 -21.29 26.94 15.31
CA SER A 128 -20.10 26.29 15.85
C SER A 128 -19.85 26.78 17.27
N THR A 129 -19.61 25.86 18.21
CA THR A 129 -19.22 26.20 19.59
C THR A 129 -17.80 26.75 19.69
N GLY A 130 -17.00 26.66 18.63
CA GLY A 130 -15.65 27.26 18.53
C GLY A 130 -14.59 26.61 19.44
N GLU A 131 -14.94 25.60 20.23
CA GLU A 131 -14.02 24.89 21.11
C GLU A 131 -13.50 23.63 20.40
N GLU A 132 -12.21 23.61 20.08
CA GLU A 132 -11.49 22.36 19.77
C GLU A 132 -11.30 21.57 21.06
N GLU A 133 -12.32 20.83 21.47
CA GLU A 133 -12.21 19.92 22.61
C GLU A 133 -11.50 18.63 22.15
N LEU A 134 -10.24 18.45 22.58
CA LEU A 134 -9.48 17.22 22.36
C LEU A 134 -10.12 16.11 23.21
N THR A 135 -11.01 15.35 22.60
CA THR A 135 -11.74 14.26 23.26
C THR A 135 -11.20 12.92 22.80
N ARG A 136 -10.88 12.06 23.77
CA ARG A 136 -10.42 10.71 23.48
C ARG A 136 -11.56 9.86 22.92
N GLN A 137 -11.28 9.19 21.82
CA GLN A 137 -12.17 8.22 21.20
C GLN A 137 -12.20 6.91 22.00
N PHE A 138 -11.11 6.57 22.69
CA PHE A 138 -11.02 5.35 23.48
C PHE A 138 -10.66 5.65 24.94
N ARG A 139 -11.31 4.94 25.86
CA ARG A 139 -10.92 4.92 27.27
C ARG A 139 -9.98 3.74 27.54
N LEU A 140 -8.93 4.00 28.31
CA LEU A 140 -8.03 2.97 28.82
C LEU A 140 -8.72 2.13 29.90
N VAL A 141 -8.53 0.82 29.82
CA VAL A 141 -8.79 -0.13 30.89
C VAL A 141 -7.53 -0.97 31.07
N SER A 142 -6.78 -0.71 32.15
CA SER A 142 -5.68 -1.56 32.58
C SER A 142 -6.21 -2.80 33.28
N HIS A 143 -5.58 -3.94 33.02
CA HIS A 143 -5.99 -5.23 33.57
C HIS A 143 -4.95 -5.74 34.56
N ALA A 144 -5.41 -6.30 35.67
CA ALA A 144 -4.49 -6.90 36.64
C ALA A 144 -3.84 -8.17 36.06
N PRO A 145 -2.59 -8.53 36.42
CA PRO A 145 -1.90 -9.70 35.89
C PRO A 145 -2.67 -11.03 36.01
N GLU A 146 -3.54 -11.16 37.03
CA GLU A 146 -4.35 -12.36 37.25
C GLU A 146 -5.75 -12.31 36.60
N GLU A 147 -6.14 -11.19 35.98
CA GLU A 147 -7.49 -11.00 35.41
C GLU A 147 -7.72 -11.85 34.17
N PHE A 148 -6.71 -11.94 33.30
CA PHE A 148 -6.74 -12.76 32.09
C PHE A 148 -5.70 -13.87 32.14
N LYS A 149 -6.09 -15.05 31.69
CA LYS A 149 -5.11 -16.10 31.41
C LYS A 149 -4.31 -15.71 30.17
N PRO A 150 -3.05 -16.18 30.02
CA PRO A 150 -2.25 -15.91 28.82
C PRO A 150 -2.92 -16.28 27.50
N ASN A 151 -3.83 -17.26 27.51
CA ASN A 151 -4.62 -17.66 26.35
C ASN A 151 -5.93 -16.86 26.17
N GLU A 152 -6.14 -15.78 26.89
CA GLU A 152 -7.30 -14.89 26.70
C GLU A 152 -6.86 -13.51 26.15
N ILE A 153 -5.56 -13.38 25.85
CA ILE A 153 -4.89 -12.15 25.44
C ILE A 153 -4.41 -12.29 24.00
N PHE A 154 -4.63 -11.27 23.18
CA PHE A 154 -4.11 -11.22 21.83
C PHE A 154 -2.59 -11.06 21.81
N THR A 155 -1.93 -11.80 20.92
CA THR A 155 -0.47 -11.92 20.79
C THR A 155 0.04 -11.60 19.39
N GLY A 156 -0.78 -10.91 18.58
CA GLY A 156 -0.45 -10.52 17.20
C GLY A 156 -1.46 -10.99 16.15
N GLU A 157 -2.49 -11.76 16.54
CA GLU A 157 -3.58 -12.14 15.64
C GLU A 157 -4.35 -10.91 15.13
N ILE A 158 -4.85 -10.96 13.89
CA ILE A 158 -5.43 -9.77 13.23
C ILE A 158 -6.86 -9.47 13.68
N ALA A 159 -7.69 -10.50 13.85
CA ALA A 159 -9.10 -10.34 14.16
C ALA A 159 -9.58 -11.31 15.24
N ARG A 160 -9.39 -12.62 15.01
CA ARG A 160 -9.86 -13.68 15.92
C ARG A 160 -8.74 -14.17 16.84
N LEU A 161 -9.00 -14.20 18.14
CA LEU A 161 -8.09 -14.75 19.13
C LEU A 161 -7.69 -16.20 18.78
N HIS A 162 -6.41 -16.51 18.91
CA HIS A 162 -5.79 -17.79 18.53
C HIS A 162 -5.81 -18.13 17.04
N SER A 163 -6.20 -17.24 16.13
CA SER A 163 -6.22 -17.58 14.69
C SER A 163 -4.85 -17.97 14.16
N LEU A 164 -3.76 -17.35 14.63
CA LEU A 164 -2.38 -17.70 14.24
C LEU A 164 -1.92 -19.05 14.79
N GLN A 165 -2.52 -19.54 15.88
CA GLN A 165 -2.24 -20.86 16.46
C GLN A 165 -3.14 -21.94 15.85
N ASN A 166 -4.42 -21.63 15.69
CA ASN A 166 -5.47 -22.49 15.18
C ASN A 166 -5.84 -22.09 13.75
N GLN A 167 -4.95 -22.39 12.82
CA GLN A 167 -5.09 -22.04 11.41
C GLN A 167 -6.21 -22.85 10.74
N ARG A 168 -7.22 -22.15 10.22
CA ARG A 168 -8.34 -22.74 9.48
C ARG A 168 -8.64 -21.92 8.24
N PRO A 169 -8.73 -22.53 7.04
CA PRO A 169 -9.12 -21.82 5.83
C PRO A 169 -10.60 -21.38 5.87
N PRO A 170 -11.02 -20.42 5.02
CA PRO A 170 -10.20 -19.69 4.05
C PRO A 170 -9.25 -18.68 4.73
N PHE A 171 -8.13 -18.38 4.05
CA PHE A 171 -7.16 -17.39 4.51
C PHE A 171 -7.25 -16.12 3.68
N ASP A 172 -7.34 -14.98 4.35
CA ASP A 172 -7.57 -13.65 3.80
C ASP A 172 -6.94 -12.57 4.70
N ALA A 173 -7.27 -11.29 4.47
CA ALA A 173 -6.74 -10.19 5.27
C ALA A 173 -7.16 -10.25 6.76
N LYS A 174 -8.34 -10.75 7.09
CA LYS A 174 -8.83 -10.86 8.48
C LYS A 174 -8.33 -12.16 9.15
N ASN A 175 -7.96 -13.17 8.36
CA ASN A 175 -7.43 -14.46 8.80
C ASN A 175 -6.22 -14.90 7.95
N PRO A 176 -5.02 -14.32 8.14
CA PRO A 176 -3.86 -14.67 7.33
C PRO A 176 -3.32 -16.07 7.65
N PHE A 177 -2.72 -16.70 6.64
CA PHE A 177 -2.00 -17.96 6.78
C PHE A 177 -0.60 -17.72 7.35
N LEU A 178 -0.21 -18.47 8.37
CA LEU A 178 1.10 -18.39 9.00
C LEU A 178 2.14 -19.22 8.22
N ALA A 179 2.62 -18.66 7.11
CA ALA A 179 3.56 -19.32 6.20
C ALA A 179 4.95 -19.47 6.82
N GLN A 180 5.64 -20.56 6.47
CA GLN A 180 7.04 -20.78 6.84
C GLN A 180 7.95 -20.14 5.80
N ILE A 181 8.97 -19.40 6.25
CA ILE A 181 10.07 -18.94 5.39
C ILE A 181 11.02 -20.12 5.23
N VAL A 182 11.02 -20.75 4.05
CA VAL A 182 11.85 -21.95 3.77
C VAL A 182 13.16 -21.59 3.06
N VAL A 183 13.17 -20.49 2.32
CA VAL A 183 14.39 -19.92 1.71
C VAL A 183 14.40 -18.42 1.98
N ASN A 184 15.56 -17.90 2.35
CA ASN A 184 15.83 -16.47 2.43
C ASN A 184 17.30 -16.25 2.08
N ARG A 185 17.58 -15.70 0.89
CA ARG A 185 18.94 -15.52 0.39
C ARG A 185 19.11 -14.17 -0.28
N GLU A 186 20.33 -13.65 -0.20
CA GLU A 186 20.74 -12.44 -0.91
C GLU A 186 20.83 -12.70 -2.42
N LEU A 187 20.33 -11.74 -3.20
CA LEU A 187 20.38 -11.73 -4.67
C LEU A 187 21.48 -10.80 -5.20
N HIS A 188 21.84 -9.75 -4.46
CA HIS A 188 22.97 -8.90 -4.85
C HIS A 188 24.29 -9.58 -4.51
N LYS A 189 25.23 -9.54 -5.45
CA LYS A 189 26.60 -10.06 -5.30
C LYS A 189 27.57 -9.02 -4.72
N GLY A 190 27.12 -7.77 -4.56
CA GLY A 190 27.88 -6.66 -4.00
C GLY A 190 27.09 -5.34 -3.99
N GLY A 191 27.78 -4.25 -3.68
CA GLY A 191 27.19 -2.90 -3.62
C GLY A 191 26.72 -2.47 -2.23
N ASP A 192 25.99 -1.35 -2.17
CA ASP A 192 25.52 -0.68 -0.95
C ASP A 192 24.07 -1.05 -0.56
N ARG A 193 23.41 -1.89 -1.36
CA ARG A 193 22.01 -2.30 -1.21
C ARG A 193 21.90 -3.82 -1.09
N SER A 194 20.83 -4.28 -0.45
CA SER A 194 20.49 -5.70 -0.33
C SER A 194 19.16 -5.97 -1.04
N CYS A 195 19.06 -7.11 -1.72
CA CYS A 195 17.84 -7.60 -2.37
C CYS A 195 17.65 -9.07 -2.02
N LEU A 196 16.50 -9.40 -1.44
CA LEU A 196 16.21 -10.72 -0.92
C LEU A 196 15.40 -11.53 -1.93
N HIS A 197 15.72 -12.81 -2.01
CA HIS A 197 14.83 -13.85 -2.49
C HIS A 197 14.28 -14.63 -1.29
N VAL A 198 12.96 -14.59 -1.11
CA VAL A 198 12.28 -15.27 -0.01
C VAL A 198 11.27 -16.26 -0.58
N GLU A 199 11.24 -17.49 -0.05
CA GLU A 199 10.23 -18.49 -0.39
C GLU A 199 9.36 -18.79 0.83
N LEU A 200 8.05 -18.62 0.64
CA LEU A 200 7.02 -18.79 1.64
C LEU A 200 6.26 -20.10 1.35
N ASN A 201 6.40 -21.08 2.24
CA ASN A 201 5.67 -22.33 2.13
C ASN A 201 4.20 -22.12 2.53
N ILE A 202 3.31 -22.42 1.59
CA ILE A 202 1.85 -22.33 1.71
C ILE A 202 1.16 -23.70 1.64
N SER A 203 1.92 -24.79 1.78
CA SER A 203 1.37 -26.15 1.91
C SER A 203 0.28 -26.19 2.98
N ASP A 204 -0.71 -27.07 2.80
CA ASP A 204 -1.86 -27.26 3.70
C ASP A 204 -2.80 -26.04 3.87
N SER A 205 -2.48 -24.89 3.25
CA SER A 205 -3.33 -23.70 3.35
C SER A 205 -4.56 -23.73 2.43
N ASN A 206 -4.54 -24.58 1.40
CA ASN A 206 -5.46 -24.55 0.25
C ASN A 206 -5.52 -23.22 -0.52
N MET A 207 -4.60 -22.28 -0.24
CA MET A 207 -4.52 -21.04 -0.98
C MET A 207 -4.05 -21.31 -2.41
N ARG A 208 -4.58 -20.54 -3.36
CA ARG A 208 -4.22 -20.64 -4.79
C ARG A 208 -3.79 -19.28 -5.29
N TYR A 209 -2.69 -19.24 -6.02
CA TYR A 209 -2.21 -18.04 -6.69
C TYR A 209 -2.00 -18.30 -8.18
N GLU A 210 -1.91 -17.24 -8.95
CA GLU A 210 -1.49 -17.22 -10.34
C GLU A 210 -0.27 -16.32 -10.49
N ALA A 211 0.55 -16.52 -11.53
CA ALA A 211 1.64 -15.60 -11.80
C ALA A 211 1.08 -14.17 -12.01
N GLY A 212 1.72 -13.18 -11.37
CA GLY A 212 1.26 -11.79 -11.35
C GLY A 212 0.27 -11.44 -10.23
N ASP A 213 -0.11 -12.40 -9.37
CA ASP A 213 -0.73 -12.09 -8.07
C ASP A 213 0.25 -11.42 -7.11
N HIS A 214 -0.29 -10.85 -6.04
CA HIS A 214 0.48 -10.29 -4.93
C HIS A 214 0.35 -11.15 -3.69
N VAL A 215 1.41 -11.22 -2.90
CA VAL A 215 1.36 -11.71 -1.52
C VAL A 215 1.47 -10.54 -0.57
N ALA A 216 0.52 -10.46 0.35
CA ALA A 216 0.51 -9.50 1.43
C ALA A 216 1.16 -10.13 2.66
N VAL A 217 2.10 -9.41 3.27
CA VAL A 217 2.88 -9.88 4.42
C VAL A 217 2.62 -8.96 5.60
N TYR A 218 2.10 -9.51 6.70
CA TYR A 218 1.93 -8.76 7.96
C TYR A 218 3.27 -8.66 8.68
N PRO A 219 3.86 -7.46 8.80
CA PRO A 219 5.18 -7.31 9.39
C PRO A 219 5.11 -7.22 10.92
N ILE A 220 6.30 -7.22 11.52
CA ILE A 220 6.50 -6.95 12.95
C ILE A 220 7.47 -5.78 13.07
N ASN A 221 7.13 -4.78 13.88
CA ASN A 221 8.01 -3.66 14.14
C ASN A 221 9.31 -4.10 14.82
N ASN A 222 10.38 -3.33 14.60
CA ASN A 222 11.67 -3.62 15.22
C ASN A 222 11.57 -3.51 16.75
N SER A 223 11.96 -4.56 17.46
CA SER A 223 11.87 -4.63 18.92
C SER A 223 12.61 -3.49 19.63
N ASN A 224 13.77 -3.06 19.12
CA ASN A 224 14.51 -1.94 19.73
C ASN A 224 13.72 -0.64 19.64
N LEU A 225 12.95 -0.44 18.57
CA LEU A 225 12.13 0.77 18.41
C LEU A 225 10.91 0.73 19.35
N VAL A 226 10.32 -0.45 19.53
CA VAL A 226 9.25 -0.70 20.51
C VAL A 226 9.75 -0.44 21.93
N ASP A 227 10.88 -1.04 22.31
CA ASP A 227 11.51 -0.85 23.62
C ASP A 227 11.88 0.61 23.86
N ARG A 228 12.38 1.29 22.82
CA ARG A 228 12.73 2.70 22.89
C ARG A 228 11.51 3.58 23.15
N LEU A 229 10.36 3.28 22.53
CA LEU A 229 9.12 4.01 22.77
C LEU A 229 8.60 3.80 24.20
N GLY A 230 8.68 2.57 24.72
CA GLY A 230 8.40 2.27 26.13
C GLY A 230 9.28 3.07 27.09
N GLN A 231 10.59 3.15 26.83
CA GLN A 231 11.52 3.95 27.63
C GLN A 231 11.21 5.45 27.59
N LEU A 232 10.84 5.99 26.43
CA LEU A 232 10.58 7.42 26.26
C LEU A 232 9.30 7.87 26.98
N THR A 233 8.31 6.98 27.05
CA THR A 233 7.02 7.20 27.72
C THR A 233 7.01 6.76 29.19
N GLY A 234 7.96 5.91 29.60
CA GLY A 234 8.04 5.37 30.96
C GLY A 234 7.01 4.28 31.25
N ALA A 235 6.37 3.72 30.22
CA ALA A 235 5.36 2.68 30.37
C ALA A 235 5.97 1.28 30.53
N ASP A 236 5.30 0.41 31.28
CA ASP A 236 5.58 -1.03 31.29
C ASP A 236 4.99 -1.66 30.02
N LEU A 237 5.86 -2.15 29.14
CA LEU A 237 5.43 -2.69 27.86
C LEU A 237 4.68 -4.03 27.98
N ASP A 238 4.84 -4.73 29.11
CA ASP A 238 4.21 -6.01 29.35
C ASP A 238 2.85 -5.88 30.09
N GLU A 239 2.46 -4.65 30.46
CA GLU A 239 1.12 -4.33 30.97
C GLU A 239 0.04 -4.70 29.94
N VAL A 240 -0.98 -5.44 30.40
CA VAL A 240 -2.14 -5.83 29.59
C VAL A 240 -3.24 -4.80 29.75
N PHE A 241 -3.76 -4.32 28.62
CA PHE A 241 -4.76 -3.28 28.58
C PHE A 241 -5.79 -3.50 27.47
N SER A 242 -6.88 -2.75 27.56
CA SER A 242 -7.87 -2.60 26.50
C SER A 242 -8.15 -1.11 26.26
N LEU A 243 -8.25 -0.73 24.99
CA LEU A 243 -8.80 0.56 24.58
C LEU A 243 -10.24 0.38 24.13
N ILE A 244 -11.19 0.85 24.91
CA ILE A 244 -12.63 0.65 24.67
C ILE A 244 -13.21 1.95 24.12
N ASN A 245 -13.91 1.86 22.98
CA ASN A 245 -14.53 3.02 22.35
C ASN A 245 -15.51 3.68 23.33
N THR A 246 -15.41 5.01 23.47
CA THR A 246 -16.29 5.80 24.33
C THR A 246 -17.70 5.87 23.76
N ASP A 247 -17.86 5.75 22.44
CA ASP A 247 -19.14 5.54 21.78
C ASP A 247 -19.58 4.07 21.88
N GLN A 248 -20.54 3.81 22.76
CA GLN A 248 -21.06 2.47 23.02
C GLN A 248 -21.79 1.86 21.81
N GLU A 249 -22.28 2.70 20.89
CA GLU A 249 -22.99 2.25 19.69
C GLU A 249 -22.05 1.93 18.53
N SER A 250 -20.79 2.40 18.57
CA SER A 250 -19.81 2.13 17.52
C SER A 250 -19.57 0.63 17.33
N THR A 251 -19.56 0.16 16.08
CA THR A 251 -19.17 -1.22 15.74
C THR A 251 -17.68 -1.47 15.99
N LYS A 252 -16.85 -0.42 15.85
CA LYS A 252 -15.42 -0.45 16.16
C LYS A 252 -15.19 -0.30 17.67
N LYS A 253 -15.33 -1.40 18.40
CA LYS A 253 -15.16 -1.43 19.87
C LYS A 253 -13.75 -1.10 20.36
N HIS A 254 -12.74 -1.39 19.54
CA HIS A 254 -11.33 -1.21 19.85
C HIS A 254 -10.57 -0.67 18.63
N PRO A 255 -9.43 0.04 18.82
CA PRO A 255 -8.60 0.49 17.70
C PRO A 255 -7.90 -0.69 17.00
N PHE A 256 -7.57 -1.72 17.78
CA PHE A 256 -6.92 -2.97 17.38
C PHE A 256 -7.36 -4.10 18.35
N PRO A 257 -7.02 -5.38 18.07
CA PRO A 257 -7.44 -6.49 18.93
C PRO A 257 -7.03 -6.31 20.40
N CYS A 258 -8.01 -6.40 21.30
CA CYS A 258 -7.88 -6.25 22.75
C CYS A 258 -8.61 -7.41 23.47
N PRO A 259 -8.22 -7.80 24.70
CA PRO A 259 -7.10 -7.26 25.47
C PRO A 259 -5.73 -7.68 24.90
N THR A 260 -4.72 -6.84 25.06
CA THR A 260 -3.34 -7.10 24.60
C THR A 260 -2.33 -6.34 25.44
N SER A 261 -1.04 -6.67 25.34
CA SER A 261 0.02 -5.88 25.96
C SER A 261 0.48 -4.72 25.07
N TYR A 262 1.06 -3.67 25.65
CA TYR A 262 1.65 -2.58 24.85
C TYR A 262 2.73 -3.10 23.89
N ARG A 263 3.56 -4.07 24.33
CA ARG A 263 4.57 -4.72 23.50
C ARG A 263 3.94 -5.33 22.27
N THR A 264 2.86 -6.09 22.43
CA THR A 264 2.15 -6.72 21.30
C THR A 264 1.52 -5.66 20.40
N ALA A 265 0.84 -4.67 20.97
CA ALA A 265 0.20 -3.60 20.19
C ALA A 265 1.22 -2.84 19.33
N LEU A 266 2.34 -2.42 19.91
CA LEU A 266 3.41 -1.72 19.20
C LEU A 266 4.17 -2.62 18.22
N SER A 267 4.23 -3.93 18.45
CA SER A 267 4.92 -4.86 17.56
C SER A 267 4.09 -5.21 16.32
N HIS A 268 2.77 -5.39 16.48
CA HIS A 268 1.92 -6.00 15.45
C HIS A 268 0.81 -5.10 14.93
N TYR A 269 0.34 -4.13 15.71
CA TYR A 269 -0.92 -3.43 15.41
C TYR A 269 -0.75 -1.95 15.09
N VAL A 270 0.28 -1.30 15.63
CA VAL A 270 0.48 0.14 15.54
C VAL A 270 1.68 0.46 14.63
N GLU A 271 1.51 1.40 13.70
CA GLU A 271 2.56 1.89 12.82
C GLU A 271 3.38 2.97 13.53
N ILE A 272 4.62 2.63 13.89
CA ILE A 272 5.53 3.49 14.66
C ILE A 272 6.70 4.04 13.83
N THR A 273 6.76 3.69 12.53
CA THR A 273 7.83 4.13 11.62
C THR A 273 7.39 5.20 10.62
N ALA A 274 6.08 5.38 10.44
CA ALA A 274 5.53 6.46 9.64
C ALA A 274 5.81 7.84 10.27
N MET A 275 5.83 8.85 9.42
CA MET A 275 5.91 10.25 9.83
C MET A 275 4.57 10.67 10.46
N PRO A 276 4.54 11.10 11.73
CA PRO A 276 3.30 11.49 12.38
C PRO A 276 2.64 12.68 11.68
N ARG A 277 1.31 12.63 11.52
CA ARG A 277 0.51 13.70 10.94
C ARG A 277 0.37 14.88 11.90
N THR A 278 -0.01 16.04 11.37
CA THR A 278 -0.11 17.30 12.13
C THR A 278 -1.09 17.21 13.30
N HIS A 279 -2.22 16.50 13.15
CA HIS A 279 -3.17 16.28 14.26
C HIS A 279 -2.55 15.46 15.41
N ILE A 280 -1.64 14.52 15.13
CA ILE A 280 -0.92 13.80 16.18
C ILE A 280 -0.02 14.76 16.95
N LEU A 281 0.66 15.68 16.24
CA LEU A 281 1.49 16.70 16.89
C LEU A 281 0.66 17.64 17.77
N ARG A 282 -0.58 17.98 17.36
CA ARG A 282 -1.51 18.78 18.15
C ARG A 282 -1.85 18.14 19.49
N GLU A 283 -2.13 16.84 19.49
CA GLU A 283 -2.44 16.05 20.69
C GLU A 283 -1.23 15.93 21.62
N LEU A 284 -0.02 15.82 21.05
CA LEU A 284 1.22 15.74 21.83
C LEU A 284 1.56 17.02 22.62
N VAL A 285 0.98 18.17 22.25
CA VAL A 285 1.20 19.44 22.96
C VAL A 285 0.83 19.34 24.44
N GLU A 286 -0.26 18.63 24.76
CA GLU A 286 -0.77 18.47 26.13
C GLU A 286 0.19 17.69 27.03
N TYR A 287 1.14 16.96 26.43
CA TYR A 287 2.13 16.15 27.12
C TYR A 287 3.51 16.78 27.21
N CYS A 288 3.68 18.01 26.72
CA CYS A 288 4.93 18.76 26.86
C CYS A 288 4.94 19.54 28.17
N SER A 289 6.00 19.40 28.96
CA SER A 289 6.18 20.21 30.17
C SER A 289 6.90 21.54 29.92
N ASP A 290 7.63 21.67 28.82
CA ASP A 290 8.37 22.88 28.44
C ASP A 290 7.57 23.74 27.45
N GLU A 291 7.53 25.05 27.67
CA GLU A 291 6.72 25.98 26.88
C GLU A 291 7.25 26.20 25.45
N GLU A 292 8.55 26.07 25.21
CA GLU A 292 9.11 26.21 23.85
C GLU A 292 8.84 24.95 23.03
N ASP A 293 8.94 23.76 23.64
CA ASP A 293 8.52 22.50 23.03
C ASP A 293 7.02 22.51 22.68
N LYS A 294 6.16 23.03 23.57
CA LYS A 294 4.72 23.22 23.30
C LYS A 294 4.48 24.12 22.08
N LYS A 295 5.06 25.32 22.07
CA LYS A 295 4.91 26.28 20.97
C LYS A 295 5.37 25.68 19.65
N LYS A 296 6.47 24.93 19.66
CA LYS A 296 7.02 24.28 18.48
C LYS A 296 6.09 23.20 17.92
N LEU A 297 5.57 22.30 18.75
CA LEU A 297 4.59 21.29 18.32
C LEU A 297 3.29 21.93 17.84
N LEU A 298 2.78 22.92 18.58
CA LEU A 298 1.56 23.63 18.23
C LEU A 298 1.69 24.36 16.89
N LEU A 299 2.81 25.04 16.66
CA LEU A 299 3.09 25.73 15.40
C LEU A 299 3.05 24.77 14.21
N MET A 300 3.70 23.60 14.32
CA MET A 300 3.68 22.55 13.28
C MET A 300 2.28 21.97 13.04
N ALA A 301 1.38 22.05 14.02
CA ALA A 301 0.01 21.62 13.88
C ALA A 301 -0.91 22.67 13.24
N THR A 302 -0.45 23.89 13.00
CA THR A 302 -1.25 24.94 12.37
C THR A 302 -1.16 24.92 10.84
N ASN A 303 -2.20 25.46 10.19
CA ASN A 303 -2.20 25.70 8.73
C ASN A 303 -1.49 27.00 8.32
N SER A 304 -0.78 27.65 9.24
CA SER A 304 -0.01 28.85 8.92
C SER A 304 1.15 28.50 7.98
N GLN A 305 1.58 29.46 7.15
CA GLN A 305 2.71 29.24 6.24
C GLN A 305 3.98 28.85 7.00
N GLU A 306 4.22 29.44 8.17
CA GLU A 306 5.33 29.11 9.06
C GLU A 306 5.19 27.70 9.64
N GLY A 307 3.99 27.33 10.12
CA GLY A 307 3.68 26.00 10.64
C GLY A 307 3.91 24.90 9.63
N LYS A 308 3.39 25.06 8.40
CA LYS A 308 3.59 24.11 7.29
C LYS A 308 5.07 23.96 6.93
N ALA A 309 5.81 25.07 6.84
CA ALA A 309 7.25 25.03 6.53
C ALA A 309 8.06 24.34 7.64
N LEU A 310 7.69 24.57 8.90
CA LEU A 310 8.34 23.92 10.03
C LEU A 310 8.02 22.42 10.07
N TYR A 311 6.76 22.02 9.86
CA TYR A 311 6.37 20.61 9.76
C TYR A 311 7.12 19.90 8.61
N GLN A 312 7.15 20.51 7.43
CA GLN A 312 7.86 19.97 6.27
C GLN A 312 9.34 19.73 6.59
N SER A 313 10.04 20.74 7.12
CA SER A 313 11.47 20.63 7.41
C SER A 313 11.80 19.74 8.61
N PHE A 314 11.02 19.83 9.69
CA PHE A 314 11.28 19.10 10.94
C PHE A 314 10.79 17.65 10.87
N VAL A 315 9.66 17.35 10.24
CA VAL A 315 9.10 15.99 10.21
C VAL A 315 9.41 15.31 8.88
N VAL A 316 8.97 15.90 7.77
CA VAL A 316 8.94 15.24 6.46
C VAL A 316 10.34 15.11 5.85
N ASP A 317 11.01 16.23 5.62
CA ASP A 317 12.35 16.27 5.00
C ASP A 317 13.38 15.54 5.85
N ALA A 318 13.25 15.63 7.17
CA ALA A 318 14.11 14.96 8.13
C ALA A 318 13.77 13.47 8.36
N CYS A 319 12.65 13.00 7.80
CA CYS A 319 12.11 11.64 7.93
C CYS A 319 11.98 11.19 9.40
N ARG A 320 11.37 12.03 10.24
CA ARG A 320 11.17 11.73 11.66
C ARG A 320 9.91 10.89 11.88
N ASN A 321 10.07 9.73 12.50
CA ASN A 321 8.96 8.96 13.06
C ASN A 321 8.66 9.45 14.50
N ILE A 322 7.64 8.88 15.13
CA ILE A 322 7.23 9.27 16.49
C ILE A 322 8.36 9.15 17.52
N VAL A 323 9.19 8.11 17.44
CA VAL A 323 10.34 7.93 18.35
C VAL A 323 11.34 9.07 18.18
N HIS A 324 11.69 9.44 16.95
CA HIS A 324 12.61 10.55 16.70
C HIS A 324 12.08 11.89 17.22
N ILE A 325 10.77 12.12 17.12
CA ILE A 325 10.13 13.33 17.65
C ILE A 325 10.24 13.36 19.16
N LEU A 326 9.92 12.27 19.87
CA LEU A 326 10.02 12.20 21.33
C LEU A 326 11.47 12.25 21.85
N GLU A 327 12.45 11.87 21.05
CA GLU A 327 13.86 12.06 21.37
C GLU A 327 14.32 13.52 21.25
N ASP A 328 13.81 14.23 20.23
CA ASP A 328 14.18 15.61 19.94
C ASP A 328 13.38 16.64 20.78
N ILE A 329 12.11 16.32 21.09
CA ILE A 329 11.19 17.13 21.92
C ILE A 329 11.11 16.52 23.32
N LYS A 330 12.15 16.74 24.12
CA LYS A 330 12.43 15.96 25.34
C LYS A 330 11.38 16.14 26.43
N SER A 331 10.71 17.29 26.48
CA SER A 331 9.67 17.54 27.48
C SER A 331 8.35 16.83 27.16
N CYS A 332 8.18 16.34 25.93
CA CYS A 332 6.99 15.60 25.52
C CYS A 332 7.03 14.18 26.09
N LYS A 333 6.11 13.89 27.02
CA LYS A 333 5.96 12.60 27.70
C LYS A 333 4.53 12.06 27.59
N PRO A 334 4.10 11.64 26.39
CA PRO A 334 2.74 11.17 26.18
C PRO A 334 2.49 9.84 26.90
N GLN A 335 1.25 9.64 27.31
CA GLN A 335 0.81 8.33 27.78
C GLN A 335 0.78 7.35 26.59
N LEU A 336 1.29 6.13 26.82
CA LEU A 336 1.50 5.19 25.72
C LEU A 336 0.20 4.67 25.11
N ASP A 337 -0.87 4.57 25.90
CA ASP A 337 -2.21 4.22 25.40
C ASP A 337 -2.77 5.27 24.45
N HIS A 338 -2.55 6.55 24.73
CA HIS A 338 -3.00 7.61 23.84
C HIS A 338 -2.20 7.59 22.54
N LEU A 339 -0.90 7.31 22.57
CA LEU A 339 -0.13 7.06 21.33
C LEU A 339 -0.69 5.86 20.54
N CYS A 340 -1.06 4.78 21.20
CA CYS A 340 -1.67 3.61 20.56
C CYS A 340 -3.03 3.92 19.93
N GLU A 341 -3.77 4.88 20.48
CA GLU A 341 -5.03 5.40 19.92
C GLU A 341 -4.78 6.30 18.70
N LEU A 342 -3.78 7.18 18.75
CA LEU A 342 -3.51 8.18 17.72
C LEU A 342 -2.77 7.64 16.50
N LEU A 343 -1.82 6.73 16.71
CA LEU A 343 -0.97 6.22 15.63
C LEU A 343 -1.77 5.26 14.72
N PRO A 344 -1.52 5.28 13.40
CA PRO A 344 -2.27 4.47 12.46
C PRO A 344 -2.00 2.97 12.66
N ARG A 345 -2.87 2.14 12.11
CA ARG A 345 -2.70 0.68 12.11
C ARG A 345 -1.51 0.26 11.23
N LEU A 346 -0.70 -0.67 11.73
CA LEU A 346 0.36 -1.32 10.96
C LEU A 346 -0.26 -2.12 9.81
N GLN A 347 0.04 -1.71 8.58
CA GLN A 347 -0.52 -2.31 7.38
C GLN A 347 0.32 -3.51 6.88
N PRO A 348 -0.28 -4.52 6.23
CA PRO A 348 0.48 -5.50 5.49
C PRO A 348 1.22 -4.84 4.32
N ARG A 349 2.35 -5.41 3.91
CA ARG A 349 3.11 -4.96 2.73
C ARG A 349 2.92 -5.96 1.60
N TYR A 350 2.60 -5.45 0.41
CA TYR A 350 2.36 -6.24 -0.78
C TYR A 350 3.66 -6.44 -1.57
N TYR A 351 3.83 -7.64 -2.11
CA TYR A 351 4.91 -7.99 -3.02
C TYR A 351 4.35 -8.75 -4.22
N SER A 352 4.75 -8.36 -5.43
CA SER A 352 4.46 -9.14 -6.64
C SER A 352 5.12 -10.52 -6.53
N ILE A 353 4.31 -11.57 -6.69
CA ILE A 353 4.78 -12.95 -6.55
C ILE A 353 5.76 -13.25 -7.69
N SER A 354 6.96 -13.72 -7.34
CA SER A 354 8.06 -13.98 -8.27
C SER A 354 8.25 -15.44 -8.65
N SER A 355 7.19 -16.25 -8.52
CA SER A 355 7.11 -17.64 -8.97
C SER A 355 5.85 -17.90 -9.79
N SER A 356 5.87 -18.96 -10.61
CA SER A 356 4.66 -19.53 -11.21
C SER A 356 4.17 -20.74 -10.40
N PRO A 357 2.85 -20.85 -10.14
CA PRO A 357 2.28 -22.02 -9.48
C PRO A 357 2.39 -23.30 -10.33
N LYS A 358 2.72 -23.18 -11.64
CA LYS A 358 2.97 -24.35 -12.49
C LYS A 358 4.24 -25.11 -12.10
N LEU A 359 5.21 -24.41 -11.53
CA LEU A 359 6.45 -24.99 -10.99
C LEU A 359 6.40 -25.10 -9.46
N TYR A 360 5.79 -24.12 -8.81
CA TYR A 360 5.83 -23.93 -7.36
C TYR A 360 4.41 -23.83 -6.76
N PRO A 361 3.58 -24.89 -6.85
CA PRO A 361 2.19 -24.81 -6.40
C PRO A 361 2.04 -24.57 -4.88
N GLU A 362 3.06 -24.93 -4.11
CA GLU A 362 3.07 -24.89 -2.64
C GLU A 362 4.01 -23.83 -2.06
N THR A 363 4.73 -23.07 -2.90
CA THR A 363 5.66 -22.02 -2.45
C THR A 363 5.46 -20.71 -3.22
N ILE A 364 5.28 -19.63 -2.48
CA ILE A 364 5.23 -18.27 -3.02
C ILE A 364 6.61 -17.63 -2.91
N HIS A 365 7.14 -17.11 -4.01
CA HIS A 365 8.45 -16.47 -4.01
C HIS A 365 8.27 -14.94 -3.97
N VAL A 366 9.12 -14.26 -3.22
CA VAL A 366 9.15 -12.80 -3.05
C VAL A 366 10.54 -12.29 -3.41
N THR A 367 10.57 -11.24 -4.22
CA THR A 367 11.80 -10.49 -4.55
C THR A 367 11.68 -9.09 -3.97
N ALA A 368 12.53 -8.72 -2.99
CA ALA A 368 12.37 -7.46 -2.28
C ALA A 368 13.71 -6.78 -1.95
N VAL A 369 13.84 -5.49 -2.25
CA VAL A 369 14.99 -4.69 -1.80
C VAL A 369 14.81 -4.30 -0.33
N VAL A 370 15.87 -4.47 0.46
CA VAL A 370 15.90 -4.06 1.87
C VAL A 370 15.92 -2.54 1.95
N VAL A 371 14.89 -1.97 2.57
CA VAL A 371 14.77 -0.52 2.75
C VAL A 371 15.53 -0.12 4.00
N LYS A 372 16.65 0.56 3.80
CA LYS A 372 17.48 1.11 4.87
C LYS A 372 18.17 2.36 4.34
N TYR A 373 17.97 3.50 5.00
CA TYR A 373 18.53 4.77 4.57
C TYR A 373 18.95 5.63 5.75
N LYS A 374 19.96 6.47 5.52
CA LYS A 374 20.40 7.47 6.48
C LYS A 374 19.57 8.74 6.26
N THR A 375 18.93 9.23 7.31
CA THR A 375 18.13 10.46 7.25
C THR A 375 19.03 11.69 7.28
N PRO A 376 18.53 12.89 6.91
CA PRO A 376 19.31 14.14 7.04
C PRO A 376 19.74 14.45 8.47
N THR A 377 19.07 13.89 9.48
CA THR A 377 19.46 14.03 10.91
C THR A 377 20.57 13.06 11.32
N GLY A 378 21.06 12.21 10.41
CA GLY A 378 22.11 11.24 10.66
C GLY A 378 21.63 9.90 11.23
N ARG A 379 20.33 9.77 11.52
CA ARG A 379 19.69 8.52 11.97
C ARG A 379 19.57 7.52 10.83
N ILE A 380 19.35 6.24 11.16
CA ILE A 380 19.12 5.18 10.18
C ILE A 380 17.67 4.73 10.28
N ASN A 381 16.88 5.00 9.24
CA ASN A 381 15.53 4.47 9.11
C ASN A 381 15.59 3.10 8.44
N LYS A 382 14.76 2.18 8.93
CA LYS A 382 14.60 0.81 8.45
C LYS A 382 13.16 0.62 8.01
N GLY A 383 12.94 0.06 6.82
CA GLY A 383 11.61 -0.37 6.40
C GLY A 383 11.17 -1.60 7.19
N VAL A 384 9.94 -1.60 7.69
CA VAL A 384 9.43 -2.60 8.64
C VAL A 384 9.59 -4.02 8.09
N THR A 385 8.87 -4.36 7.01
CA THR A 385 8.81 -5.72 6.49
C THR A 385 10.13 -6.22 5.92
N THR A 386 10.83 -5.40 5.14
CA THR A 386 12.03 -5.87 4.42
C THR A 386 13.23 -6.04 5.35
N THR A 387 13.36 -5.22 6.40
CA THR A 387 14.39 -5.47 7.42
C THR A 387 14.03 -6.64 8.33
N TRP A 388 12.74 -6.84 8.65
CA TRP A 388 12.30 -8.03 9.35
C TRP A 388 12.60 -9.30 8.56
N LEU A 389 12.30 -9.32 7.25
CA LEU A 389 12.68 -10.43 6.36
C LEU A 389 14.19 -10.64 6.34
N ALA A 390 15.00 -9.57 6.22
CA ALA A 390 16.46 -9.68 6.21
C ALA A 390 17.05 -10.30 7.49
N GLU A 391 16.36 -10.12 8.64
CA GLU A 391 16.78 -10.64 9.94
C GLU A 391 16.27 -12.07 10.21
N ASN A 392 15.27 -12.56 9.45
CA ASN A 392 14.64 -13.88 9.63
C ASN A 392 15.09 -14.88 8.56
N ILE A 393 16.36 -15.28 8.62
CA ILE A 393 16.97 -16.26 7.72
C ILE A 393 16.81 -17.67 8.32
N PRO A 394 16.34 -18.68 7.56
CA PRO A 394 16.32 -20.07 8.00
C PRO A 394 17.70 -20.56 8.41
N GLU A 395 17.82 -21.13 9.60
CA GLU A 395 19.05 -21.74 10.10
C GLU A 395 18.91 -23.27 10.14
N PRO A 396 20.00 -24.02 9.89
CA PRO A 396 20.01 -25.47 10.12
C PRO A 396 19.58 -25.80 11.55
N ASP A 397 18.79 -26.87 11.71
CA ASP A 397 18.34 -27.42 13.00
C ASP A 397 17.46 -26.51 13.87
N LYS A 398 17.03 -25.34 13.37
CA LYS A 398 16.04 -24.48 14.03
C LYS A 398 14.69 -24.55 13.30
N PRO A 399 13.56 -24.32 14.01
CA PRO A 399 12.27 -24.15 13.35
C PRO A 399 12.35 -22.99 12.34
N PHE A 400 11.73 -23.17 11.17
CA PHE A 400 11.63 -22.11 10.17
C PHE A 400 10.95 -20.87 10.76
N PRO A 401 11.48 -19.66 10.50
CA PRO A 401 10.77 -18.43 10.78
C PRO A 401 9.39 -18.45 10.11
N ARG A 402 8.39 -17.82 10.74
CA ARG A 402 7.03 -17.79 10.23
C ARG A 402 6.52 -16.38 10.10
N VAL A 403 5.69 -16.14 9.09
CA VAL A 403 5.11 -14.82 8.82
C VAL A 403 3.65 -14.95 8.37
N PRO A 404 2.72 -14.16 8.90
CA PRO A 404 1.33 -14.17 8.44
C PRO A 404 1.21 -13.54 7.05
N VAL A 405 0.58 -14.26 6.12
CA VAL A 405 0.41 -13.83 4.73
C VAL A 405 -0.98 -14.15 4.20
N TYR A 406 -1.39 -13.43 3.17
CA TYR A 406 -2.51 -13.81 2.31
C TYR A 406 -2.22 -13.43 0.86
N ILE A 407 -2.94 -14.04 -0.07
CA ILE A 407 -2.83 -13.73 -1.49
C ILE A 407 -3.89 -12.72 -1.88
N ARG A 408 -3.47 -11.64 -2.55
CA ARG A 408 -4.37 -10.70 -3.19
C ARG A 408 -4.36 -10.94 -4.69
N LYS A 409 -5.55 -11.13 -5.25
CA LYS A 409 -5.72 -11.38 -6.67
C LYS A 409 -5.48 -10.12 -7.47
N SER A 410 -4.71 -10.26 -8.54
CA SER A 410 -4.42 -9.18 -9.50
C SER A 410 -5.06 -9.45 -10.86
N GLN A 411 -5.17 -8.40 -11.68
CA GLN A 411 -5.50 -8.53 -13.10
C GLN A 411 -4.26 -8.64 -13.99
N PHE A 412 -3.06 -8.50 -13.41
CA PHE A 412 -1.78 -8.65 -14.10
C PHE A 412 -1.54 -10.14 -14.41
N ARG A 413 -1.84 -10.54 -15.65
CA ARG A 413 -1.87 -11.94 -16.08
C ARG A 413 -1.26 -12.14 -17.44
N LEU A 414 -0.69 -13.31 -17.66
CA LEU A 414 -0.35 -13.77 -19.00
C LEU A 414 -1.59 -13.85 -19.91
N PRO A 415 -1.42 -13.74 -21.23
CA PRO A 415 -2.50 -13.97 -22.18
C PRO A 415 -3.04 -15.40 -22.05
N LEU A 416 -4.35 -15.57 -22.19
CA LEU A 416 -5.00 -16.89 -22.18
C LEU A 416 -4.42 -17.84 -23.25
N GLN A 417 -4.03 -17.30 -24.40
CA GLN A 417 -3.40 -18.05 -25.48
C GLN A 417 -1.88 -17.93 -25.38
N SER A 418 -1.19 -19.05 -25.16
CA SER A 418 0.28 -19.09 -25.04
C SER A 418 1.01 -18.62 -26.30
N GLN A 419 0.37 -18.67 -27.47
CA GLN A 419 0.91 -18.19 -28.75
C GLN A 419 0.94 -16.66 -28.87
N THR A 420 0.19 -15.94 -28.03
CA THR A 420 0.20 -14.48 -28.03
C THR A 420 1.57 -13.97 -27.55
N PRO A 421 2.26 -13.12 -28.32
CA PRO A 421 3.56 -12.60 -27.92
C PRO A 421 3.44 -11.61 -26.78
N ILE A 422 4.49 -11.51 -25.96
CA ILE A 422 4.55 -10.61 -24.81
C ILE A 422 5.85 -9.81 -24.79
N LEU A 423 5.76 -8.54 -24.38
CA LEU A 423 6.89 -7.67 -24.07
C LEU A 423 6.76 -7.22 -22.61
N MET A 424 7.81 -7.44 -21.83
CA MET A 424 7.85 -7.15 -20.39
C MET A 424 8.98 -6.14 -20.12
N VAL A 425 8.68 -5.10 -19.34
CA VAL A 425 9.64 -4.07 -18.92
C VAL A 425 9.66 -4.00 -17.40
N GLY A 426 10.77 -4.44 -16.79
CA GLY A 426 10.85 -4.58 -15.33
C GLY A 426 12.26 -4.40 -14.78
N PRO A 427 12.78 -3.17 -14.66
CA PRO A 427 14.08 -2.93 -14.05
C PRO A 427 14.06 -3.17 -12.52
N GLY A 428 15.19 -3.64 -11.98
CA GLY A 428 15.35 -3.92 -10.55
C GLY A 428 14.35 -4.96 -10.05
N THR A 429 13.69 -4.66 -8.93
CA THR A 429 12.63 -5.53 -8.38
C THR A 429 11.38 -5.60 -9.24
N GLY A 430 11.24 -4.74 -10.25
CA GLY A 430 10.20 -4.86 -11.28
C GLY A 430 10.27 -6.16 -12.09
N LEU A 431 11.38 -6.91 -11.99
CA LEU A 431 11.49 -8.26 -12.55
C LEU A 431 10.57 -9.28 -11.86
N ALA A 432 10.12 -9.02 -10.63
CA ALA A 432 9.44 -9.99 -9.77
C ALA A 432 8.33 -10.77 -10.50
N PRO A 433 7.24 -10.16 -11.00
CA PRO A 433 6.18 -10.92 -11.65
C PRO A 433 6.64 -11.59 -12.96
N PHE A 434 7.61 -10.99 -13.65
CA PHE A 434 8.13 -11.51 -14.92
C PHE A 434 8.94 -12.78 -14.75
N ARG A 435 9.58 -12.99 -13.60
CA ARG A 435 10.17 -14.29 -13.27
C ARG A 435 9.12 -15.40 -13.31
N GLY A 436 7.94 -15.17 -12.72
CA GLY A 436 6.82 -16.10 -12.78
C GLY A 436 6.29 -16.29 -14.22
N PHE A 437 6.18 -15.21 -15.00
CA PHE A 437 5.75 -15.31 -16.40
C PHE A 437 6.71 -16.12 -17.26
N LEU A 438 8.02 -15.92 -17.09
CA LEU A 438 9.06 -16.69 -17.79
C LEU A 438 9.01 -18.17 -17.42
N GLN A 439 8.89 -18.49 -16.13
CA GLN A 439 8.73 -19.86 -15.65
C GLN A 439 7.52 -20.55 -16.29
N GLU A 440 6.38 -19.88 -16.37
CA GLU A 440 5.17 -20.45 -16.95
C GLU A 440 5.27 -20.64 -18.47
N ARG A 441 5.88 -19.68 -19.18
CA ARG A 441 6.14 -19.75 -20.63
C ARG A 441 7.13 -20.86 -20.96
N ALA A 442 8.23 -20.96 -20.23
CA ALA A 442 9.23 -22.02 -20.39
C ALA A 442 8.63 -23.40 -20.09
N TYR A 443 7.83 -23.52 -19.02
CA TYR A 443 7.11 -24.76 -18.70
C TYR A 443 6.17 -25.18 -19.84
N ALA A 444 5.41 -24.25 -20.41
CA ALA A 444 4.53 -24.54 -21.55
C ALA A 444 5.32 -25.03 -22.78
N ARG A 445 6.46 -24.40 -23.09
CA ARG A 445 7.34 -24.80 -24.20
C ARG A 445 7.94 -26.19 -23.97
N ALA A 446 8.41 -26.47 -22.76
CA ALA A 446 8.94 -27.78 -22.38
C ALA A 446 7.90 -28.91 -22.51
N GLN A 447 6.61 -28.59 -22.34
CA GLN A 447 5.49 -29.49 -22.59
C GLN A 447 5.09 -29.60 -24.08
N GLY A 448 5.87 -29.04 -24.99
CA GLY A 448 5.61 -29.06 -26.43
C GLY A 448 4.47 -28.16 -26.89
N ARG A 449 3.99 -27.24 -26.04
CA ARG A 449 2.92 -26.30 -26.42
C ARG A 449 3.50 -25.17 -27.26
N PRO A 450 2.78 -24.69 -28.30
CA PRO A 450 3.18 -23.49 -29.02
C PRO A 450 3.18 -22.26 -28.09
N VAL A 451 4.33 -21.58 -28.01
CA VAL A 451 4.51 -20.36 -27.21
C VAL A 451 5.01 -19.25 -28.12
N GLY A 452 4.33 -18.10 -28.08
CA GLY A 452 4.72 -16.91 -28.83
C GLY A 452 5.94 -16.21 -28.24
N ASP A 453 6.50 -15.27 -29.00
CA ASP A 453 7.68 -14.51 -28.58
C ASP A 453 7.51 -13.93 -27.18
N THR A 454 8.58 -14.05 -26.39
CA THR A 454 8.64 -13.53 -25.05
C THR A 454 9.86 -12.63 -24.97
N VAL A 455 9.65 -11.34 -24.76
CA VAL A 455 10.72 -10.33 -24.76
C VAL A 455 10.78 -9.69 -23.38
N LEU A 456 11.96 -9.61 -22.79
CA LEU A 456 12.20 -8.96 -21.50
C LEU A 456 13.19 -7.81 -21.65
N TYR A 457 12.82 -6.65 -21.15
CA TYR A 457 13.70 -5.51 -20.89
C TYR A 457 13.95 -5.42 -19.38
N PHE A 458 15.14 -5.83 -18.97
CA PHE A 458 15.61 -5.78 -17.59
C PHE A 458 16.68 -4.69 -17.44
N GLY A 459 16.80 -4.10 -16.25
CA GLY A 459 17.84 -3.12 -15.98
C GLY A 459 18.28 -3.13 -14.52
N CYS A 460 19.57 -2.94 -14.29
CA CYS A 460 20.17 -2.80 -12.96
C CYS A 460 21.34 -1.79 -12.99
N ARG A 461 22.09 -1.64 -11.89
CA ARG A 461 23.22 -0.72 -11.86
C ARG A 461 24.43 -1.34 -12.54
N HIS A 462 24.84 -2.52 -12.09
CA HIS A 462 26.07 -3.17 -12.50
C HIS A 462 25.83 -4.65 -12.74
N ARG A 463 26.45 -5.20 -13.80
CA ARG A 463 26.34 -6.62 -14.13
C ARG A 463 26.83 -7.53 -13.01
N ASP A 464 27.89 -7.13 -12.31
CA ASP A 464 28.58 -7.93 -11.29
C ASP A 464 28.03 -7.74 -9.87
N GLN A 465 27.09 -6.81 -9.65
CA GLN A 465 26.57 -6.50 -8.32
C GLN A 465 25.07 -6.80 -8.16
N ASP A 466 24.22 -6.22 -8.99
CA ASP A 466 22.76 -6.22 -8.79
C ASP A 466 21.96 -6.80 -9.97
N TYR A 467 22.62 -7.63 -10.78
CA TYR A 467 21.96 -8.46 -11.79
C TYR A 467 21.28 -9.67 -11.13
N ILE A 468 20.11 -9.43 -10.55
CA ILE A 468 19.33 -10.45 -9.85
C ILE A 468 18.88 -11.57 -10.79
N TYR A 469 18.89 -12.81 -10.30
CA TYR A 469 18.54 -14.02 -11.06
C TYR A 469 19.32 -14.20 -12.38
N GLN A 470 20.55 -13.69 -12.45
CA GLN A 470 21.38 -13.74 -13.65
C GLN A 470 21.43 -15.13 -14.29
N GLU A 471 21.73 -16.16 -13.51
CA GLU A 471 21.93 -17.52 -14.02
C GLU A 471 20.64 -18.09 -14.64
N GLU A 472 19.49 -17.85 -13.99
CA GLU A 472 18.16 -18.29 -14.45
C GLU A 472 17.74 -17.52 -15.72
N LEU A 473 17.98 -16.21 -15.79
CA LEU A 473 17.65 -15.40 -16.96
C LEU A 473 18.50 -15.76 -18.18
N GLU A 474 19.81 -15.94 -17.99
CA GLU A 474 20.72 -16.36 -19.06
C GLU A 474 20.41 -17.80 -19.52
N GLU A 475 19.86 -18.65 -18.66
CA GLU A 475 19.38 -19.98 -19.03
C GLU A 475 18.12 -19.92 -19.91
N PHE A 476 17.12 -19.12 -19.54
CA PHE A 476 15.95 -18.90 -20.39
C PHE A 476 16.34 -18.36 -21.78
N GLU A 477 17.30 -17.45 -21.85
CA GLU A 477 17.80 -16.92 -23.13
C GLU A 477 18.47 -18.03 -23.97
N ARG A 478 19.36 -18.83 -23.37
CA ARG A 478 20.03 -19.95 -24.07
C ARG A 478 19.03 -20.99 -24.60
N ASN A 479 17.93 -21.23 -23.89
CA ASN A 479 16.88 -22.16 -24.29
C ASN A 479 15.93 -21.58 -25.35
N GLY A 480 16.07 -20.30 -25.70
CA GLY A 480 15.15 -19.60 -26.61
C GLY A 480 13.78 -19.34 -26.00
N ASP A 481 13.67 -19.34 -24.67
CA ASP A 481 12.44 -19.03 -23.95
C ASP A 481 12.17 -17.52 -23.89
N VAL A 482 13.22 -16.70 -23.95
CA VAL A 482 13.14 -15.24 -23.90
C VAL A 482 14.20 -14.57 -24.78
N THR A 483 13.83 -13.45 -25.41
CA THR A 483 14.79 -12.48 -25.94
C THR A 483 15.11 -11.47 -24.84
N LEU A 484 16.33 -11.50 -24.32
CA LEU A 484 16.73 -10.75 -23.13
C LEU A 484 17.48 -9.46 -23.50
N ASN A 485 16.93 -8.31 -23.11
CA ASN A 485 17.54 -6.99 -23.29
C ASN A 485 17.90 -6.43 -21.91
N VAL A 486 19.20 -6.28 -21.63
CA VAL A 486 19.68 -5.86 -20.31
C VAL A 486 20.37 -4.50 -20.37
N ALA A 487 19.91 -3.57 -19.52
CA ALA A 487 20.49 -2.25 -19.34
C ALA A 487 21.28 -2.16 -18.04
N PHE A 488 22.61 -2.07 -18.15
CA PHE A 488 23.49 -1.79 -17.01
C PHE A 488 23.74 -0.29 -16.90
N SER A 489 23.10 0.37 -15.94
CA SER A 489 23.09 1.83 -15.87
C SER A 489 24.40 2.46 -15.40
N ARG A 490 25.35 1.68 -14.89
CA ARG A 490 26.58 2.19 -14.26
C ARG A 490 27.87 1.48 -14.68
N ASP A 491 27.83 0.56 -15.65
CA ASP A 491 29.04 -0.13 -16.15
C ASP A 491 29.87 0.74 -17.12
N GLN A 492 29.35 1.91 -17.48
CA GLN A 492 29.99 2.90 -18.35
C GLN A 492 29.77 4.32 -17.80
N SER A 493 30.44 5.31 -18.40
CA SER A 493 30.42 6.71 -17.94
C SER A 493 29.05 7.40 -18.06
N HIS A 494 28.20 6.95 -18.97
CA HIS A 494 26.85 7.49 -19.19
C HIS A 494 25.77 6.48 -18.78
N LYS A 495 24.59 6.97 -18.37
CA LYS A 495 23.51 6.08 -17.95
C LYS A 495 22.88 5.36 -19.14
N ILE A 496 22.75 4.03 -19.02
CA ILE A 496 21.95 3.22 -19.94
C ILE A 496 20.79 2.62 -19.14
N TYR A 497 19.56 3.05 -19.43
CA TYR A 497 18.33 2.54 -18.84
C TYR A 497 17.55 1.69 -19.84
N VAL A 498 16.56 0.95 -19.34
CA VAL A 498 15.65 0.16 -20.19
C VAL A 498 14.94 1.03 -21.23
N THR A 499 14.63 2.28 -20.89
CA THR A 499 14.05 3.30 -21.78
C THR A 499 14.93 3.55 -23.00
N HIS A 500 16.25 3.67 -22.84
CA HIS A 500 17.17 3.85 -23.96
C HIS A 500 17.24 2.62 -24.89
N LEU A 501 17.01 1.41 -24.36
CA LEU A 501 16.95 0.20 -25.19
C LEU A 501 15.62 0.13 -25.94
N LEU A 502 14.51 0.46 -25.29
CA LEU A 502 13.18 0.53 -25.90
C LEU A 502 13.13 1.57 -27.03
N GLU A 503 13.74 2.75 -26.83
CA GLU A 503 13.82 3.80 -27.86
C GLU A 503 14.58 3.36 -29.12
N LYS A 504 15.53 2.42 -29.00
CA LYS A 504 16.24 1.86 -30.16
C LYS A 504 15.42 0.80 -30.89
N ASN A 505 14.44 0.21 -30.21
CA ASN A 505 13.68 -0.95 -30.66
C ASN A 505 12.17 -0.65 -30.77
N LEU A 506 11.81 0.56 -31.20
CA LEU A 506 10.40 0.98 -31.36
C LEU A 506 9.64 0.06 -32.33
N ASP A 507 10.33 -0.50 -33.33
CA ASP A 507 9.79 -1.44 -34.28
C ASP A 507 9.33 -2.74 -33.62
N GLN A 508 10.08 -3.25 -32.64
CA GLN A 508 9.72 -4.44 -31.86
C GLN A 508 8.47 -4.18 -31.00
N ILE A 509 8.37 -3.00 -30.39
CA ILE A 509 7.19 -2.59 -29.62
C ILE A 509 5.96 -2.63 -30.53
N TRP A 510 6.01 -1.93 -31.67
CA TRP A 510 4.90 -1.86 -32.61
C TRP A 510 4.56 -3.22 -33.24
N ASP A 511 5.56 -4.05 -33.53
CA ASP A 511 5.33 -5.40 -34.03
C ASP A 511 4.51 -6.25 -33.04
N ILE A 512 4.86 -6.21 -31.75
CA ILE A 512 4.14 -6.96 -30.72
C ILE A 512 2.73 -6.38 -30.52
N ILE A 513 2.58 -5.10 -30.20
CA ILE A 513 1.27 -4.55 -29.79
C ILE A 513 0.37 -4.20 -30.98
N GLY A 514 0.95 -3.73 -32.09
CA GLY A 514 0.23 -3.20 -33.24
C GLY A 514 -0.06 -4.25 -34.31
N LYS A 515 0.95 -5.06 -34.69
CA LYS A 515 0.81 -6.05 -35.78
C LYS A 515 0.31 -7.41 -35.29
N ARG A 516 0.85 -7.88 -34.17
CA ARG A 516 0.58 -9.23 -33.64
C ARG A 516 -0.41 -9.26 -32.48
N ASN A 517 -0.93 -8.09 -32.07
CA ASN A 517 -1.96 -7.97 -31.05
C ASN A 517 -1.55 -8.63 -29.70
N GLY A 518 -0.25 -8.55 -29.40
CA GLY A 518 0.40 -9.06 -28.20
C GLY A 518 0.11 -8.21 -26.97
N HIS A 519 0.75 -8.59 -25.86
CA HIS A 519 0.61 -7.88 -24.59
C HIS A 519 1.91 -7.17 -24.21
N PHE A 520 1.77 -6.03 -23.55
CA PHE A 520 2.82 -5.19 -23.02
C PHE A 520 2.64 -5.07 -21.51
N TYR A 521 3.69 -5.34 -20.76
CA TYR A 521 3.66 -5.32 -19.31
C TYR A 521 4.76 -4.43 -18.74
N ILE A 522 4.43 -3.66 -17.71
CA ILE A 522 5.36 -2.80 -16.97
C ILE A 522 5.28 -3.16 -15.50
N CYS A 523 6.43 -3.30 -14.84
CA CYS A 523 6.49 -3.46 -13.40
C CYS A 523 7.69 -2.72 -12.80
N GLY A 524 7.51 -2.08 -11.64
CA GLY A 524 8.58 -1.34 -10.95
C GLY A 524 8.14 0.05 -10.49
N ASP A 525 9.03 1.04 -10.67
CA ASP A 525 8.82 2.43 -10.22
C ASP A 525 7.66 3.11 -10.95
N ALA A 526 6.61 3.47 -10.20
CA ALA A 526 5.45 4.21 -10.70
C ALA A 526 5.77 5.66 -11.06
N LYS A 527 6.71 6.29 -10.33
CA LYS A 527 6.90 7.75 -10.37
C LYS A 527 7.60 8.24 -11.64
N ASN A 528 8.61 7.52 -12.12
CA ASN A 528 9.41 7.96 -13.27
C ASN A 528 9.41 6.90 -14.38
N MET A 529 9.79 5.66 -14.04
CA MET A 529 10.01 4.61 -15.04
C MET A 529 8.75 4.28 -15.84
N ALA A 530 7.61 4.11 -15.16
CA ALA A 530 6.35 3.79 -15.83
C ALA A 530 5.90 4.88 -16.81
N VAL A 531 6.07 6.16 -16.43
CA VAL A 531 5.74 7.33 -17.25
C VAL A 531 6.62 7.38 -18.51
N ASP A 532 7.93 7.20 -18.35
CA ASP A 532 8.87 7.22 -19.47
C ASP A 532 8.59 6.08 -20.46
N VAL A 533 8.33 4.87 -19.97
CA VAL A 533 8.00 3.71 -20.81
C VAL A 533 6.68 3.92 -21.55
N ARG A 534 5.65 4.48 -20.90
CA ARG A 534 4.37 4.84 -21.54
C ARG A 534 4.61 5.78 -22.73
N ASN A 535 5.40 6.83 -22.52
CA ASN A 535 5.72 7.80 -23.56
C ASN A 535 6.45 7.16 -24.75
N ILE A 536 7.36 6.21 -24.49
CA ILE A 536 8.06 5.46 -25.54
C ILE A 536 7.10 4.56 -26.32
N VAL A 537 6.12 3.94 -25.67
CA VAL A 537 5.08 3.15 -26.36
C VAL A 537 4.23 4.04 -27.26
N ILE A 538 3.82 5.22 -26.79
CA ILE A 538 3.10 6.21 -27.61
C ILE A 538 3.96 6.59 -28.83
N LYS A 539 5.24 6.88 -28.62
CA LYS A 539 6.19 7.20 -29.69
C LYS A 539 6.30 6.07 -30.72
N ALA A 540 6.36 4.81 -30.29
CA ALA A 540 6.37 3.65 -31.20
C ALA A 540 5.10 3.57 -32.07
N ILE A 541 3.92 3.83 -31.46
CA ILE A 541 2.63 3.84 -32.18
C ILE A 541 2.59 4.98 -33.21
N GLN A 542 3.16 6.15 -32.89
CA GLN A 542 3.22 7.29 -33.81
C GLN A 542 4.21 7.06 -34.95
N GLU A 543 5.49 6.82 -34.63
CA GLU A 543 6.57 6.81 -35.61
C GLU A 543 6.55 5.56 -36.49
N ILE A 544 6.32 4.37 -35.90
CA ILE A 544 6.34 3.11 -36.63
C ILE A 544 4.92 2.71 -37.07
N GLY A 545 3.92 2.99 -36.22
CA GLY A 545 2.52 2.72 -36.54
C GLY A 545 1.86 3.74 -37.47
N GLY A 546 2.51 4.87 -37.74
CA GLY A 546 2.00 5.91 -38.63
C GLY A 546 0.74 6.59 -38.11
N ARG A 547 0.58 6.68 -36.79
CA ARG A 547 -0.59 7.26 -36.13
C ARG A 547 -0.34 8.70 -35.71
N THR A 548 -1.39 9.51 -35.74
CA THR A 548 -1.37 10.82 -35.09
C THR A 548 -1.30 10.68 -33.56
N GLU A 549 -0.95 11.76 -32.87
CA GLU A 549 -0.93 11.79 -31.39
C GLU A 549 -2.25 11.37 -30.76
N THR A 550 -3.37 11.92 -31.24
CA THR A 550 -4.71 11.56 -30.75
C THR A 550 -5.03 10.10 -30.99
N GLU A 551 -4.70 9.56 -32.16
CA GLU A 551 -4.91 8.14 -32.48
C GLU A 551 -4.02 7.23 -31.63
N ALA A 552 -2.78 7.63 -31.35
CA ALA A 552 -1.86 6.86 -30.51
C ALA A 552 -2.36 6.77 -29.06
N ALA A 553 -2.80 7.89 -28.48
CA ALA A 553 -3.39 7.93 -27.16
C ALA A 553 -4.67 7.06 -27.08
N GLN A 554 -5.54 7.16 -28.08
CA GLN A 554 -6.75 6.32 -28.15
C GLN A 554 -6.41 4.83 -28.32
N PHE A 555 -5.39 4.50 -29.11
CA PHE A 555 -4.94 3.12 -29.31
C PHE A 555 -4.41 2.53 -28.01
N LEU A 556 -3.57 3.26 -27.28
CA LEU A 556 -3.03 2.82 -25.99
C LEU A 556 -4.16 2.63 -24.96
N LYS A 557 -5.07 3.59 -24.85
CA LYS A 557 -6.26 3.47 -23.99
C LYS A 557 -7.13 2.25 -24.32
N LYS A 558 -7.23 1.92 -25.60
CA LYS A 558 -7.89 0.69 -26.04
C LYS A 558 -7.14 -0.56 -25.58
N LEU A 559 -5.80 -0.57 -25.62
CA LEU A 559 -5.01 -1.69 -25.11
C LEU A 559 -5.18 -1.87 -23.59
N GLU A 560 -5.22 -0.80 -22.81
CA GLU A 560 -5.46 -0.84 -21.36
C GLU A 560 -6.82 -1.43 -21.03
N SER A 561 -7.89 -0.93 -21.66
CA SER A 561 -9.25 -1.47 -21.46
C SER A 561 -9.38 -2.94 -21.87
N MET A 562 -8.57 -3.40 -22.83
CA MET A 562 -8.47 -4.81 -23.23
C MET A 562 -7.47 -5.62 -22.38
N LYS A 563 -6.82 -5.00 -21.38
CA LYS A 563 -5.78 -5.61 -20.52
C LYS A 563 -4.60 -6.18 -21.32
N LYS A 564 -4.24 -5.48 -22.40
CA LYS A 564 -3.08 -5.77 -23.26
C LYS A 564 -1.92 -4.83 -23.02
N TYR A 565 -2.17 -3.69 -22.41
CA TYR A 565 -1.17 -2.89 -21.73
C TYR A 565 -1.51 -2.93 -20.25
N SER A 566 -0.59 -3.43 -19.42
CA SER A 566 -0.84 -3.63 -17.99
C SER A 566 0.35 -3.17 -17.17
N ALA A 567 0.08 -2.49 -16.07
CA ALA A 567 1.10 -2.01 -15.14
C ALA A 567 0.92 -2.67 -13.76
N ASP A 568 2.04 -3.01 -13.13
CA ASP A 568 2.14 -3.45 -11.74
C ASP A 568 3.23 -2.61 -11.07
N VAL A 569 2.88 -1.36 -10.73
CA VAL A 569 3.84 -0.32 -10.37
C VAL A 569 3.59 0.23 -8.97
N TRP A 570 4.68 0.60 -8.29
CA TRP A 570 4.71 0.95 -6.87
C TRP A 570 5.68 2.10 -6.61
N SER A 571 5.56 2.75 -5.45
CA SER A 571 6.42 3.85 -4.99
C SER A 571 6.95 3.62 -3.58
#